data_AF-A0A1V2A8X8-F1
#
_entry.id   AF-A0A1V2A8X8-F1
#
_cell.length_a   1.000
_cell.length_b   1.000
_cell.length_c   1.000
_cell.angle_alpha   90.00
_cell.angle_beta   90.00
_cell.angle_gamma   90.00
#
_symmetry.space_group_name_H-M   'P 1'
#
loop_
_entity.id
_entity.type
_entity.pdbx_description
1 polymer ?
#
loop_
_entity_poly.entity_id
_entity_poly.type
_entity_poly.pdbx_seq_one_letter_code
_entity_poly.pdbx_strand_id
1 'polypeptide(L)'
;MDNEFITLKSEFAHVKVKKDTSANGTRLLIEDVRTGKINFFDPLELECLAWTEHKELNDLLNPSLTRWRPIEGLSQGRNEKIYGENG
;
A
#
# COMPACT_ATOMS: atom_id res chain seq x y z
N MET A 1 -15.33 -11.55 16.87
CA MET A 1 -15.63 -11.16 15.47
C MET A 1 -14.55 -10.15 15.08
N ASP A 2 -13.29 -10.56 15.03
CA ASP A 2 -12.16 -9.60 15.16
C ASP A 2 -11.26 -9.58 13.92
N ASN A 3 -11.85 -9.88 12.76
CA ASN A 3 -11.10 -10.10 11.50
C ASN A 3 -11.65 -9.28 10.33
N GLU A 4 -12.31 -8.16 10.63
CA GLU A 4 -12.75 -7.22 9.60
C GLU A 4 -11.67 -6.19 9.29
N PHE A 5 -11.58 -5.79 8.03
CA PHE A 5 -10.70 -4.71 7.62
C PHE A 5 -11.26 -3.36 8.07
N ILE A 6 -10.41 -2.56 8.72
CA ILE A 6 -10.68 -1.15 8.98
C ILE A 6 -10.14 -0.34 7.80
N THR A 7 -10.98 0.50 7.21
CA THR A 7 -10.56 1.38 6.10
C THR A 7 -10.24 2.77 6.64
N LEU A 8 -9.03 3.26 6.35
CA LEU A 8 -8.56 4.59 6.73
C LEU A 8 -8.29 5.40 5.46
N LYS A 9 -8.91 6.57 5.36
CA LYS A 9 -8.82 7.43 4.17
C LYS A 9 -8.68 8.89 4.54
N SER A 10 -7.81 9.59 3.81
CA SER A 10 -7.68 11.04 3.77
C SER A 10 -7.62 11.52 2.31
N GLU A 11 -7.41 12.81 2.10
CA GLU A 11 -7.15 13.36 0.77
C GLU A 11 -5.83 12.84 0.14
N PHE A 12 -4.87 12.41 0.97
CA PHE A 12 -3.55 11.98 0.53
C PHE A 12 -3.37 10.45 0.51
N ALA A 13 -4.10 9.72 1.36
CA ALA A 13 -3.89 8.28 1.58
C ALA A 13 -5.21 7.49 1.63
N HIS A 14 -5.15 6.23 1.23
CA HIS A 14 -6.27 5.30 1.32
C HIS A 14 -5.74 3.89 1.55
N VAL A 15 -5.93 3.37 2.78
CA VAL A 15 -5.41 2.07 3.19
C VAL A 15 -6.49 1.25 3.89
N LYS A 16 -6.36 -0.08 3.79
CA LYS A 16 -7.09 -1.03 4.64
C LYS A 16 -6.13 -1.67 5.61
N VAL A 17 -6.55 -1.85 6.85
CA VAL A 17 -5.76 -2.51 7.88
C VAL A 17 -6.55 -3.64 8.51
N LYS A 18 -5.89 -4.74 8.86
CA LYS A 18 -6.49 -5.82 9.65
C LYS A 18 -5.48 -6.49 10.54
N LYS A 19 -5.97 -7.09 11.63
CA LYS A 19 -5.22 -8.10 12.37
C LYS A 19 -5.10 -9.36 11.51
N ASP A 20 -3.88 -9.88 11.36
CA ASP A 20 -3.60 -11.15 10.70
C ASP A 20 -3.10 -12.16 11.74
N THR A 21 -3.80 -13.29 11.84
CA THR A 21 -3.46 -14.39 12.77
C THR A 21 -3.23 -15.70 12.02
N SER A 22 -3.00 -15.65 10.71
CA SER A 22 -2.84 -16.83 9.85
C SER A 22 -1.45 -17.47 9.94
N ALA A 23 -0.48 -16.79 10.53
CA ALA A 23 0.90 -17.25 10.70
C ALA A 23 1.24 -17.57 12.17
N ASN A 24 2.50 -17.93 12.46
CA ASN A 24 3.02 -18.19 13.81
C ASN A 24 3.16 -16.90 14.66
N GLY A 25 2.10 -16.09 14.73
CA GLY A 25 2.08 -14.81 15.44
C GLY A 25 0.98 -13.88 14.92
N THR A 26 0.60 -12.90 15.76
CA THR A 26 -0.29 -11.82 15.34
C THR A 26 0.51 -10.74 14.63
N ARG A 27 0.03 -10.30 13.46
CA ARG A 27 0.62 -9.19 12.70
C ARG A 27 -0.46 -8.19 12.30
N LEU A 28 -0.06 -6.97 11.96
CA LEU A 28 -0.91 -6.00 11.29
C LEU A 28 -0.68 -6.10 9.79
N LEU A 29 -1.72 -6.42 9.03
CA LEU A 29 -1.70 -6.30 7.57
C LEU A 29 -2.15 -4.89 7.20
N ILE A 30 -1.39 -4.24 6.33
CA ILE A 30 -1.74 -2.96 5.70
C ILE A 30 -1.77 -3.13 4.19
N GLU A 31 -2.86 -2.73 3.55
CA GLU A 31 -3.05 -2.72 2.10
C GLU A 31 -3.26 -1.28 1.61
N ASP A 32 -2.43 -0.82 0.67
CA ASP A 32 -2.69 0.40 -0.09
C ASP A 32 -3.74 0.14 -1.16
N VAL A 33 -4.93 0.72 -0.98
CA VAL A 33 -6.08 0.48 -1.86
C VAL A 33 -5.82 0.94 -3.29
N ARG A 34 -4.96 1.95 -3.49
CA ARG A 34 -4.70 2.50 -4.84
C ARG A 34 -3.77 1.62 -5.66
N THR A 35 -2.83 0.92 -5.02
CA THR A 35 -1.80 0.11 -5.71
C THR A 35 -1.98 -1.38 -5.50
N GLY A 36 -2.78 -1.80 -4.52
CA GLY A 36 -2.88 -3.18 -4.05
C GLY A 36 -1.64 -3.66 -3.29
N LYS A 37 -0.66 -2.78 -2.99
CA LYS A 37 0.53 -3.16 -2.24
C LYS A 37 0.14 -3.55 -0.82
N ILE A 38 0.51 -4.77 -0.42
CA ILE A 38 0.28 -5.31 0.92
C ILE A 38 1.61 -5.37 1.67
N ASN A 39 1.59 -4.99 2.94
CA ASN A 39 2.69 -5.22 3.86
C ASN A 39 2.18 -5.79 5.19
N PHE A 40 3.04 -6.51 5.90
CA PHE A 40 2.76 -7.06 7.21
C PHE A 40 3.75 -6.48 8.20
N PHE A 41 3.26 -6.10 9.37
CA PHE A 41 4.07 -5.61 10.47
C PHE A 41 3.87 -6.49 11.69
N ASP A 42 4.95 -7.06 12.20
CA ASP A 42 4.91 -7.81 13.46
C ASP A 42 4.86 -6.87 14.68
N PRO A 43 4.61 -7.39 15.89
CA PRO A 43 4.52 -6.55 17.08
C PRO A 43 5.79 -5.74 17.38
N LEU A 44 6.98 -6.25 17.04
CA LEU A 44 8.24 -5.56 17.26
C LEU A 44 8.40 -4.39 16.28
N GLU A 45 8.08 -4.60 15.01
CA GLU A 45 8.10 -3.53 14.00
C GLU A 45 7.09 -2.42 14.35
N LEU A 46 5.90 -2.79 14.85
CA LEU A 46 4.90 -1.84 15.32
C LEU A 46 5.34 -1.08 16.57
N GLU A 47 6.01 -1.74 17.52
CA GLU A 47 6.59 -1.08 18.69
C GLU A 47 7.65 -0.07 18.25
N CYS A 48 8.59 -0.46 17.39
CA CYS A 48 9.58 0.47 16.83
C CYS A 48 8.91 1.69 16.17
N LEU A 49 7.87 1.49 15.35
CA LEU A 49 7.13 2.60 14.74
C LEU A 49 6.46 3.51 15.77
N ALA A 50 5.93 2.95 16.86
CA ALA A 50 5.28 3.73 17.93
C ALA A 50 6.27 4.59 18.73
N TRP A 51 7.53 4.13 18.85
CA TRP A 51 8.61 4.87 19.51
C TRP A 51 9.34 5.86 18.58
N THR A 52 9.15 5.75 17.27
CA THR A 52 9.85 6.60 16.29
C THR A 52 9.28 8.02 16.30
N GLU A 53 10.15 9.04 16.37
CA GLU A 53 9.73 10.43 16.24
C GLU A 53 9.43 10.78 14.78
N HIS A 54 8.52 11.74 14.55
CA HIS A 54 8.14 12.16 13.19
C HIS A 54 9.33 12.59 12.32
N LYS A 55 10.36 13.18 12.93
CA LYS A 55 11.60 13.60 12.24
C LYS A 55 12.36 12.42 11.62
N GLU A 56 12.29 11.24 12.24
CA GLU A 56 12.96 10.03 11.80
C GLU A 56 12.15 9.31 10.71
N LEU A 57 10.84 9.59 10.64
CA LEU A 57 9.94 9.06 9.60
C LEU A 57 9.99 9.86 8.29
N ASN A 58 10.68 11.01 8.24
CA ASN A 58 10.66 11.92 7.09
C ASN A 58 10.97 11.22 5.75
N ASP A 59 12.04 10.43 5.70
CA ASP A 59 12.45 9.74 4.47
C ASP A 59 11.47 8.63 4.09
N LEU A 60 10.92 7.92 5.08
CA LEU A 60 9.93 6.87 4.88
C LEU A 60 8.61 7.43 4.34
N LEU A 61 8.18 8.58 4.88
CA LEU A 61 6.94 9.25 4.52
C LEU A 61 7.06 10.11 3.26
N ASN A 62 8.26 10.31 2.72
CA ASN A 62 8.48 11.08 1.51
C ASN A 62 7.97 10.30 0.28
N PRO A 63 6.83 10.69 -0.31
CA PRO A 63 6.22 9.94 -1.41
C PRO A 63 7.07 9.99 -2.69
N SER A 64 7.94 10.99 -2.83
CA SER A 64 8.86 11.13 -3.96
C SER A 64 9.99 10.09 -3.94
N LEU A 65 10.32 9.53 -2.77
CA LEU A 65 11.38 8.52 -2.64
C LEU A 65 10.86 7.10 -2.92
N THR A 66 9.59 6.82 -2.59
CA THR A 66 9.04 5.45 -2.54
C THR A 66 7.86 5.21 -3.48
N ARG A 67 6.89 6.14 -3.60
CA ARG A 67 5.56 5.92 -4.23
C ARG A 67 5.42 6.53 -5.63
N TRP A 68 6.06 7.67 -5.89
CA TRP A 68 5.81 8.47 -7.11
C TRP A 68 6.83 8.28 -8.22
N ARG A 69 7.83 7.39 -8.04
CA ARG A 69 8.62 6.95 -9.19
C ARG A 69 7.73 6.09 -10.09
N PRO A 70 7.59 6.43 -11.39
CA PRO A 70 7.05 5.48 -12.35
C PRO A 70 7.86 4.20 -12.24
N ILE A 71 7.18 3.05 -12.22
CA ILE A 71 7.86 1.78 -12.46
C ILE A 71 8.37 1.88 -13.90
N GLU A 72 9.68 2.10 -14.08
CA GLU A 72 10.29 2.08 -15.42
C GLU A 72 9.97 0.72 -16.05
N GLY A 73 9.20 0.72 -17.14
CA GLY A 73 8.83 -0.48 -17.89
C GLY A 73 7.34 -0.83 -17.96
N LEU A 74 6.43 -0.10 -17.30
CA LEU A 74 4.98 -0.36 -17.40
C LEU A 74 4.20 0.59 -18.35
N SER A 75 4.89 1.36 -19.19
CA SER A 75 4.23 2.29 -20.15
C SER A 75 4.25 1.81 -21.61
N GLN A 76 4.23 0.50 -21.88
CA GLN A 76 4.06 0.02 -23.25
C GLN A 76 3.19 -1.22 -23.32
N GLY A 77 1.90 -1.02 -23.64
CA GLY A 77 1.02 -2.11 -23.98
C GLY A 77 -0.43 -1.69 -24.16
N ARG A 78 -0.84 -1.60 -25.44
CA ARG A 78 -2.21 -1.63 -25.97
C ARG A 78 -2.95 -0.30 -26.07
N ASN A 79 -2.53 0.50 -27.06
CA ASN A 79 -3.50 1.21 -27.89
C ASN A 79 -4.01 0.22 -28.96
N GLU A 80 -5.01 -0.60 -28.63
CA GLU A 80 -5.85 -1.21 -29.66
C GLU A 80 -6.97 -0.23 -30.01
N LYS A 81 -6.75 0.55 -31.07
CA LYS A 81 -7.83 1.12 -31.86
C LYS A 81 -7.62 0.71 -33.31
N ILE A 82 -8.36 -0.30 -33.75
CA ILE A 82 -8.93 -0.29 -35.11
C ILE A 82 -10.38 -0.74 -34.98
N TYR A 83 -11.27 0.24 -34.85
CA TYR A 83 -12.62 0.11 -35.40
C TYR A 83 -12.49 0.33 -36.90
N GLY A 84 -12.96 -0.63 -37.68
CA GLY A 84 -12.91 -0.58 -39.14
C GLY A 84 -13.46 -1.83 -39.82
N GLU A 85 -14.58 -2.36 -39.36
CA GLU A 85 -15.52 -3.00 -40.29
C GLU A 85 -16.38 -1.87 -40.90
N ASN A 86 -16.35 -1.74 -42.23
CA ASN A 86 -17.48 -1.35 -43.10
C ASN A 86 -16.97 -1.12 -44.54
N GLY A 87 -17.35 -2.01 -45.47
CA GLY A 87 -17.21 -1.84 -46.92
C GLY A 87 -16.74 -3.09 -47.64
#